data_AF-A0A380ZV12-F1
#
_entry.id   AF-A0A380ZV12-F1
#
_cell.length_a   1.000
_cell.length_b   1.000
_cell.length_c   1.000
_cell.angle_alpha   90.00
_cell.angle_beta   90.00
_cell.angle_gamma   90.00
#
_symmetry.space_group_name_H-M   'P 1'
#
loop_
_entity.id
_entity.type
_entity.pdbx_description
1 polymer ?
#
loop_
_entity_poly.entity_id
_entity_poly.type
_entity_poly.pdbx_seq_one_letter_code
_entity_poly.pdbx_strand_id
1 'polypeptide(L)' 'MNKNKTLAELIKKVRKTPYQLIAEKYNTCTVYVSQIARGERVPVRGKGLKIKEELEKLVNKQ' A
#
# COMPACT_ATOMS: atom_id res chain seq x y z
N MET A 1 28.39 -9.25 -8.26
CA MET A 1 27.47 -8.38 -7.47
C MET A 1 27.75 -6.93 -7.82
N ASN A 2 26.75 -6.16 -8.25
CA ASN A 2 26.93 -4.71 -8.48
C ASN A 2 27.25 -4.03 -7.14
N LYS A 3 28.44 -3.46 -7.00
CA LYS A 3 28.94 -2.79 -5.77
C LYS A 3 28.08 -1.61 -5.27
N ASN A 4 27.10 -1.16 -6.06
CA ASN A 4 26.30 0.04 -5.77
C ASN A 4 24.86 -0.22 -5.30
N LYS A 5 24.44 -1.48 -5.14
CA LYS A 5 23.07 -1.78 -4.67
C LYS A 5 23.10 -2.40 -3.29
N THR A 6 22.35 -1.82 -2.37
CA THR A 6 22.20 -2.33 -1.01
C THR A 6 21.32 -3.58 -0.99
N LEU A 7 21.47 -4.43 0.03
CA LEU A 7 20.56 -5.56 0.27
C LEU A 7 19.10 -5.09 0.33
N ALA A 8 18.84 -3.91 0.91
CA ALA A 8 17.51 -3.32 0.99
C ALA A 8 16.90 -3.05 -0.40
N GLU A 9 17.68 -2.55 -1.36
CA GLU A 9 17.21 -2.31 -2.73
C GLU A 9 16.96 -3.60 -3.51
N LEU A 10 17.74 -4.65 -3.22
CA LEU A 10 17.52 -5.97 -3.79
C LEU A 10 16.24 -6.59 -3.22
N ILE A 11 16.03 -6.52 -1.90
CA ILE A 11 14.84 -7.03 -1.21
C ILE A 11 13.56 -6.30 -1.65
N LYS A 12 13.60 -4.96 -1.81
CA LYS A 12 12.47 -4.16 -2.30
C LYS A 12 11.95 -4.60 -3.67
N LYS A 13 12.78 -5.25 -4.48
CA LYS A 13 12.40 -5.74 -5.81
C LYS A 13 11.78 -7.12 -5.80
N VAL A 14 11.88 -7.86 -4.69
CA VAL A 14 11.46 -9.26 -4.64
C VAL A 14 9.94 -9.36 -4.73
N ARG A 15 9.17 -8.66 -3.88
CA ARG A 15 7.70 -8.62 -3.92
C ARG A 15 7.17 -7.35 -3.25
N LYS A 16 6.11 -6.76 -3.80
CA LYS A 16 5.32 -5.71 -3.15
C LYS A 16 3.98 -6.28 -2.68
N THR A 17 3.57 -5.93 -1.47
CA THR A 17 2.24 -6.31 -0.96
C THR A 17 1.15 -5.44 -1.57
N PRO A 18 -0.13 -5.87 -1.55
CA PRO A 18 -1.24 -5.04 -2.01
C PRO A 18 -1.27 -3.65 -1.35
N TYR A 19 -0.96 -3.58 -0.04
CA TYR A 19 -0.91 -2.31 0.69
C TYR A 19 0.23 -1.41 0.21
N GLN A 20 1.40 -1.97 -0.13
CA GLN A 20 2.51 -1.21 -0.68
C GLN A 20 2.17 -0.68 -2.09
N LEU A 21 1.52 -1.49 -2.92
CA LEU A 21 1.08 -1.08 -4.26
C LEU A 21 0.07 0.06 -4.20
N ILE A 22 -0.93 -0.03 -3.31
CA ILE A 22 -1.91 1.03 -3.07
C ILE A 22 -1.22 2.28 -2.52
N ALA A 23 -0.28 2.13 -1.58
CA ALA A 23 0.46 3.25 -1.01
C ALA A 23 1.23 4.03 -2.10
N GLU A 24 1.90 3.34 -3.00
CA GLU A 24 2.60 3.94 -4.14
C GLU A 24 1.64 4.62 -5.10
N LYS A 25 0.53 3.95 -5.47
CA LYS A 25 -0.49 4.49 -6.38
C LYS A 25 -1.06 5.83 -5.90
N TYR A 26 -1.26 5.97 -4.59
CA TYR A 26 -1.84 7.16 -3.98
C TYR A 26 -0.80 8.12 -3.39
N ASN A 27 0.49 7.90 -3.66
CA ASN A 27 1.60 8.68 -3.09
C ASN A 27 1.41 8.89 -1.57
N THR A 28 1.34 7.78 -0.84
CA THR A 28 1.16 7.74 0.61
C THR A 28 2.02 6.63 1.22
N CYS A 29 1.93 6.43 2.52
CA CYS A 29 2.70 5.41 3.22
C CYS A 29 1.85 4.15 3.47
N THR A 30 2.51 3.00 3.52
CA THR A 30 1.85 1.71 3.81
C THR A 30 1.14 1.72 5.16
N VAL A 31 1.70 2.43 6.16
CA VAL A 31 1.06 2.57 7.49
C VAL A 31 -0.32 3.21 7.38
N TYR A 32 -0.45 4.27 6.59
CA TYR A 32 -1.74 4.95 6.37
C TYR A 32 -2.76 4.02 5.70
N VAL A 33 -2.34 3.25 4.71
CA VAL A 33 -3.19 2.25 4.03
C VAL A 33 -3.62 1.15 5.01
N SER A 34 -2.70 0.63 5.83
CA SER A 34 -2.98 -0.40 6.83
C SER A 34 -3.92 0.08 7.94
N GLN A 35 -3.82 1.34 8.35
CA GLN A 35 -4.77 1.95 9.30
C GLN A 35 -6.20 1.98 8.73
N ILE A 36 -6.34 2.29 7.44
CA ILE A 36 -7.65 2.25 6.76
C ILE A 36 -8.17 0.81 6.66
N ALA A 37 -7.31 -0.13 6.24
CA ALA A 37 -7.68 -1.54 6.12
C ALA A 37 -8.14 -2.16 7.45
N ARG A 38 -7.52 -1.78 8.57
CA ARG A 38 -7.87 -2.25 9.92
C ARG A 38 -9.05 -1.52 10.57
N GLY A 39 -9.58 -0.49 9.92
CA GLY A 39 -10.64 0.34 10.51
C GLY A 39 -10.18 1.30 11.61
N GLU A 40 -8.88 1.33 11.94
CA GLU A 40 -8.28 2.32 12.86
C GLU A 40 -8.45 3.75 12.32
N ARG A 41 -8.55 3.88 11.00
CA ARG A 41 -8.87 5.14 10.33
C ARG A 41 -10.05 4.93 9.39
N VAL A 42 -11.13 5.70 9.59
CA VAL A 42 -12.32 5.68 8.73
C VAL A 42 -12.39 6.98 7.91
N PRO A 43 -11.82 7.00 6.69
CA PRO A 43 -11.87 8.18 5.84
C PRO A 43 -13.26 8.35 5.22
N VAL A 44 -13.79 9.57 5.27
CA VAL A 44 -15.10 9.94 4.70
C VAL A 44 -15.01 10.73 3.39
N ARG A 45 -13.81 11.22 3.02
CA ARG A 45 -13.60 12.00 1.78
C ARG A 45 -12.16 11.93 1.27
N GLY A 46 -11.96 12.41 0.05
CA GLY A 46 -10.65 12.63 -0.55
C GLY A 46 -9.85 11.35 -0.80
N LYS A 47 -8.53 11.43 -0.66
CA LYS A 47 -7.60 10.31 -0.94
C LYS A 47 -7.89 9.07 -0.10
N GLY A 48 -8.18 9.25 1.19
CA GLY A 48 -8.44 8.12 2.09
C GLY A 48 -9.68 7.32 1.66
N LEU A 49 -10.74 7.99 1.19
CA LEU A 49 -11.95 7.30 0.71
C LEU A 49 -11.64 6.44 -0.52
N LYS A 50 -10.88 6.98 -1.48
CA LYS A 50 -10.44 6.23 -2.67
C LYS A 50 -9.60 4.99 -2.32
N ILE A 51 -8.72 5.12 -1.32
CA ILE A 51 -7.93 3.99 -0.80
C ILE A 51 -8.84 2.92 -0.20
N LYS A 52 -9.84 3.32 0.60
CA LYS A 52 -10.81 2.40 1.20
C LYS A 52 -11.58 1.63 0.12
N GLU A 53 -12.10 2.30 -0.89
CA GLU A 53 -12.80 1.67 -2.02
C GLU A 53 -11.90 0.66 -2.78
N GLU A 54 -10.61 0.96 -2.94
CA GLU A 54 -9.69 0.05 -3.60
C GLU A 54 -9.39 -1.19 -2.75
N LEU A 55 -9.26 -1.03 -1.43
CA LEU A 55 -9.14 -2.14 -0.49
C LEU A 55 -10.40 -3.04 -0.53
N GLU A 56 -11.59 -2.44 -0.56
CA GLU A 56 -12.86 -3.19 -0.67
C GLU A 56 -12.96 -3.97 -1.99
N LYS A 57 -12.50 -3.39 -3.11
CA LYS A 57 -12.43 -4.09 -4.41
C LYS A 57 -11.49 -5.29 -4.41
N LEU A 58 -10.44 -5.28 -3.60
CA LEU A 58 -9.53 -6.44 -3.46
C LEU A 58 -10.20 -7.62 -2.75
N VAL A 59 -11.08 -7.32 -1.78
CA VAL A 59 -11.84 -8.34 -1.05
C VAL A 59 -12.98 -8.90 -1.91
N ASN A 60 -13.72 -8.02 -2.60
CA ASN A 60 -14.86 -8.41 -3.44
C ASN A 60 -14.49 -9.09 -4.77
N LYS A 61 -13.20 -9.24 -5.08
CA LYS A 61 -12.69 -9.95 -6.27
C LYS A 61 -12.41 -11.44 -6.01
N GLN A 62 -12.72 -11.94 -4.81
CA GLN A 62 -12.59 -13.37 -4.45
C GLN A 62 -13.81 -14.18 -4.86
#